data_AF-A0A257U9B7-F1
#
_entry.id   AF-A0A257U9B7-F1
#
_cell.length_a   1.000
_cell.length_b   1.000
_cell.length_c   1.000
_cell.angle_alpha   90.00
_cell.angle_beta   90.00
_cell.angle_gamma   90.00
#
_symmetry.space_group_name_H-M   'P 1'
#
loop_
_entity.id
_entity.type
_entity.pdbx_description
1 polymer ?
#
loop_
_entity_poly.entity_id
_entity_poly.type
_entity_poly.pdbx_seq_one_letter_code
_entity_poly.pdbx_strand_id
1 'polypeptide(L)' 'TSPGKFCSECGAPLKPKTECPTCGAKVGPGAKFCPECGGKLA' A
#
# COMPACT_ATOMS: atom_id res chain seq x y z
N THR A 1 21.05 15.20 1.65
CA THR A 1 20.30 14.47 0.61
C THR A 1 19.26 13.58 1.28
N SER A 2 17.99 13.98 1.23
CA SER A 2 16.88 13.28 1.91
C SER A 2 16.36 12.12 1.05
N PRO A 3 16.27 10.87 1.56
CA PRO A 3 15.76 9.74 0.79
C PRO A 3 14.25 9.88 0.58
N GLY A 4 13.86 10.45 -0.56
CA GLY A 4 12.48 10.70 -0.93
C GLY A 4 11.67 9.42 -1.09
N LYS A 5 10.72 9.19 -0.18
CA LYS A 5 9.61 8.23 -0.30
C LYS A 5 8.43 8.78 -1.13
N PHE A 6 8.65 9.80 -1.96
CA PHE A 6 7.60 10.55 -2.64
C PHE A 6 8.06 11.02 -4.02
N CYS A 7 7.15 11.11 -4.99
CA CYS A 7 7.43 11.54 -6.37
C CYS A 7 7.51 13.08 -6.47
N SER A 8 8.54 13.66 -7.09
CA SER A 8 8.81 15.11 -7.06
C SER A 8 8.04 15.97 -8.06
N GLU A 9 7.20 15.38 -8.92
CA GLU A 9 6.31 16.11 -9.86
C GLU A 9 4.91 16.35 -9.27
N CYS A 10 4.40 15.42 -8.45
CA CYS A 10 3.05 15.48 -7.87
C CYS A 10 2.99 15.26 -6.34
N GLY A 11 4.10 14.86 -5.70
CA GLY A 11 4.20 14.67 -4.24
C GLY A 11 3.65 13.34 -3.69
N ALA A 12 3.14 12.45 -4.55
CA ALA A 12 2.49 11.22 -4.08
C ALA A 12 3.50 10.23 -3.44
N PRO A 13 3.16 9.61 -2.28
CA PRO A 13 4.03 8.63 -1.64
C PRO A 13 4.15 7.36 -2.49
N LEU A 14 5.39 6.93 -2.73
CA LEU A 14 5.71 5.56 -3.16
C LEU A 14 5.52 4.63 -1.95
N LYS A 15 4.28 4.54 -1.49
CA LYS A 15 3.92 3.77 -0.30
C LYS A 15 4.08 2.29 -0.65
N PRO A 16 4.85 1.51 0.14
CA PRO A 16 4.81 0.07 -0.01
C PRO A 16 3.35 -0.37 0.16
N LYS A 17 2.90 -1.30 -0.68
CA LYS A 17 1.53 -1.81 -0.81
C LYS A 17 1.09 -2.55 0.47
N THR A 18 1.02 -1.83 1.59
CA THR A 18 0.61 -2.30 2.93
C THR A 18 -0.86 -1.97 3.17
N GLU A 19 -1.62 -1.67 2.12
CA GLU A 19 -3.02 -1.31 2.17
C GLU A 19 -3.79 -2.04 1.07
N CYS A 20 -4.97 -2.54 1.44
CA CYS A 20 -5.84 -3.27 0.56
C CYS A 20 -6.39 -2.30 -0.50
N PRO A 21 -6.23 -2.57 -1.80
CA PRO A 21 -6.76 -1.70 -2.84
C PRO A 21 -8.29 -1.72 -2.92
N THR A 22 -8.94 -2.70 -2.29
CA THR A 22 -10.41 -2.86 -2.33
C THR A 22 -11.11 -2.08 -1.22
N CYS A 23 -10.62 -2.17 0.01
CA CYS A 23 -11.26 -1.52 1.16
C CYS A 23 -10.37 -0.49 1.88
N GLY A 24 -9.09 -0.36 1.51
CA GLY A 24 -8.13 0.53 2.18
C GLY A 24 -7.57 0.01 3.50
N ALA A 25 -7.97 -1.19 3.95
CA ALA A 25 -7.47 -1.77 5.19
C ALA A 25 -5.96 -1.98 5.17
N LYS A 26 -5.29 -1.74 6.29
CA LYS A 26 -3.86 -2.07 6.42
C LYS A 26 -3.67 -3.59 6.36
N VAL A 27 -2.84 -4.01 5.42
CA VAL A 27 -2.53 -5.41 5.15
C VAL A 27 -1.02 -5.60 5.26
N GLY A 28 -0.60 -6.66 5.93
CA GLY A 28 0.82 -6.96 6.07
C GLY A 28 1.49 -7.21 4.70
N PRO A 29 2.78 -6.87 4.54
CA PRO A 29 3.53 -7.24 3.34
C PRO A 29 3.52 -8.77 3.18
N GLY A 30 3.11 -9.25 2.01
CA GLY A 30 3.01 -10.70 1.71
C GLY A 30 1.67 -11.35 2.06
N ALA A 31 0.67 -10.58 2.51
CA ALA A 31 -0.69 -11.11 2.68
C ALA A 31 -1.30 -11.49 1.33
N LYS A 32 -1.83 -12.71 1.19
CA LYS A 32 -2.51 -13.20 -0.03
C LYS A 32 -3.92 -12.62 -0.19
N PHE A 33 -4.58 -12.38 0.94
CA PHE A 33 -5.96 -11.89 1.03
C PHE A 33 -6.08 -10.87 2.16
N CYS A 34 -7.05 -9.96 2.05
CA CYS A 34 -7.35 -8.98 3.07
C CYS A 34 -8.13 -9.64 4.21
N PRO A 35 -7.66 -9.55 5.47
CA PRO A 35 -8.37 -10.13 6.61
C PRO A 35 -9.68 -9.39 6.93
N GLU A 36 -9.84 -8.15 6.46
CA GLU A 36 -11.03 -7.34 6.73
C GLU A 36 -12.16 -7.60 5.72
N CYS A 37 -11.85 -7.58 4.42
CA CYS A 37 -12.86 -7.68 3.36
C CYS A 37 -12.78 -8.97 2.53
N GLY A 38 -11.77 -9.82 2.74
CA GLY A 38 -11.54 -11.01 1.91
C GLY A 38 -10.99 -10.72 0.51
N GLY A 39 -10.75 -9.45 0.17
CA GLY A 39 -10.22 -9.02 -1.12
C GLY A 39 -8.84 -9.63 -1.42
N LYS A 40 -8.62 -10.03 -2.66
CA LYS A 40 -7.35 -10.64 -3.11
C LYS A 40 -6.28 -9.55 -3.20
N LEU A 41 -5.14 -9.74 -2.54
CA LEU A 41 -4.05 -8.76 -2.45
C LEU A 41 -2.83 -9.13 -3.29
N ALA A 42 -2.66 -10.44 -3.52
CA ALA A 42 -1.68 -11.00 -4.45
C ALA A 42 -2.12 -10.83 -5.90
#